data_AF-A0A9E2J063-F1
#
_entry.id   AF-A0A9E2J063-F1
#
_cell.length_a   1.000
_cell.length_b   1.000
_cell.length_c   1.000
_cell.angle_alpha   90.00
_cell.angle_beta   90.00
_cell.angle_gamma   90.00
#
_symmetry.space_group_name_H-M   'P 1'
#
loop_
_entity.id
_entity.type
_entity.pdbx_description
1 polymer ?
#
loop_
_entity_poly.entity_id
_entity_poly.type
_entity_poly.pdbx_seq_one_letter_code
_entity_poly.pdbx_strand_id
1 'polypeptide(L)'
;MLFFKKYGKIKAMKLSGKVKNDLDKKFQTVIKTPASFDFFVAIHDFVEHIELNSSLASGLSSRAKPNREQNIPSKYNHLKQIYQGLEDVNGQPGVDLGHTRYMVRVELDRIKNKDVSESNSFWKKRELFRKLTEEIYERLSPDYVA
;
A
#
# COMPACT_ATOMS: atom_id res chain seq x y z
N MET A 1 20.62 -22.17 -24.62
CA MET A 1 21.03 -22.17 -23.20
C MET A 1 19.87 -21.61 -22.38
N LEU A 2 19.02 -22.49 -21.83
CA LEU A 2 17.81 -22.09 -21.09
C LEU A 2 18.15 -21.88 -19.61
N PHE A 3 18.12 -20.63 -19.15
CA PHE A 3 18.30 -20.31 -17.73
C PHE A 3 16.98 -20.47 -16.98
N PHE A 4 16.76 -21.64 -16.37
CA PHE A 4 15.77 -21.78 -15.32
C PHE A 4 16.34 -21.18 -14.03
N LYS A 5 15.94 -19.93 -13.70
CA LYS A 5 16.14 -19.36 -12.36
C LYS A 5 15.26 -20.15 -11.38
N LYS A 6 15.90 -21.06 -10.65
CA LYS A 6 15.34 -21.79 -9.53
C LYS A 6 15.11 -20.81 -8.38
N TYR A 7 13.95 -20.14 -8.35
CA TYR A 7 13.55 -19.37 -7.18
C TYR A 7 13.47 -20.33 -5.99
N GLY A 8 14.31 -20.10 -4.98
CA GLY A 8 14.30 -20.87 -3.76
C GLY A 8 12.90 -20.86 -3.17
N LYS A 9 12.38 -22.03 -2.79
CA LYS A 9 11.11 -22.18 -2.08
C LYS A 9 11.13 -21.26 -0.86
N ILE A 10 10.46 -20.11 -0.98
CA ILE A 10 10.09 -19.29 0.17
C ILE A 10 9.22 -20.19 1.03
N LYS A 11 9.54 -20.33 2.31
CA LYS A 11 8.64 -20.99 3.26
C LYS A 11 7.31 -20.24 3.18
N ALA A 12 6.32 -20.84 2.50
CA ALA A 12 5.06 -20.20 2.22
C ALA A 12 4.47 -19.73 3.54
N MET A 13 4.23 -18.43 3.63
CA MET A 13 3.68 -17.82 4.81
C MET A 13 2.25 -18.36 4.94
N LYS A 14 2.03 -19.24 5.93
CA LYS A 14 0.70 -19.85 6.13
C LYS A 14 -0.19 -18.85 6.86
N LEU A 15 -0.87 -18.00 6.10
CA LEU A 15 -1.92 -17.13 6.60
C LEU A 15 -3.11 -17.95 7.07
N SER A 16 -3.81 -17.47 8.10
CA SER A 16 -5.12 -18.03 8.42
C SER A 16 -6.10 -17.70 7.29
N GLY A 17 -7.08 -18.58 7.04
CA GLY A 17 -8.05 -18.38 5.96
C GLY A 17 -8.81 -17.05 6.07
N LYS A 18 -9.10 -16.60 7.30
CA LYS A 18 -9.72 -15.29 7.55
C LYS A 18 -8.82 -14.13 7.11
N VAL A 19 -7.55 -14.12 7.52
CA VAL A 19 -6.61 -13.04 7.17
C VAL A 19 -6.39 -12.98 5.66
N LYS A 20 -6.29 -14.13 4.99
CA LYS A 20 -6.17 -14.17 3.52
C LYS A 20 -7.41 -13.59 2.83
N ASN A 21 -8.61 -13.99 3.28
CA ASN A 21 -9.86 -13.50 2.70
C ASN A 21 -10.07 -11.99 2.95
N ASP A 22 -9.71 -11.49 4.11
CA ASP A 22 -9.84 -10.06 4.43
C ASP A 22 -8.83 -9.22 3.64
N LEU A 23 -7.59 -9.70 3.50
CA LEU A 23 -6.59 -9.10 2.63
C LEU A 23 -7.07 -9.03 1.18
N ASP A 24 -7.61 -10.13 0.66
CA ASP A 24 -8.13 -10.20 -0.72
C ASP A 24 -9.29 -9.21 -0.94
N LYS A 25 -10.24 -9.15 -0.01
CA LYS A 25 -11.34 -8.17 -0.07
C LYS A 25 -10.81 -6.74 -0.14
N LYS A 26 -9.88 -6.37 0.75
CA LYS A 26 -9.31 -5.01 0.77
C LYS A 26 -8.51 -4.69 -0.49
N PHE A 27 -7.74 -5.65 -1.00
CA PHE A 27 -7.06 -5.52 -2.29
C PHE A 27 -8.05 -5.28 -3.44
N GLN A 28 -9.09 -6.12 -3.53
CA GLN A 28 -10.13 -5.99 -4.55
C GLN A 28 -10.86 -4.65 -4.45
N THR A 29 -11.07 -4.11 -3.25
CA THR A 29 -11.59 -2.76 -3.06
C THR A 29 -10.67 -1.73 -3.71
N VAL A 30 -9.36 -1.74 -3.42
CA VAL A 30 -8.41 -0.80 -4.06
C VAL A 30 -8.46 -0.88 -5.58
N ILE A 31 -8.44 -2.09 -6.16
CA ILE A 31 -8.42 -2.28 -7.61
C ILE A 31 -9.72 -1.84 -8.29
N LYS A 32 -10.87 -2.00 -7.63
CA LYS A 32 -12.17 -1.62 -8.20
C LYS A 32 -12.53 -0.16 -7.97
N THR A 33 -11.95 0.49 -6.97
CA THR A 33 -12.27 1.89 -6.68
C THR A 33 -11.74 2.80 -7.81
N PRO A 34 -12.63 3.59 -8.45
CA PRO A 34 -12.24 4.57 -9.46
C PRO A 34 -11.29 5.63 -8.88
N ALA A 35 -10.63 6.38 -9.75
CA ALA A 35 -9.85 7.53 -9.33
C ALA A 35 -10.74 8.57 -8.64
N SER A 36 -10.68 8.64 -7.31
CA SER A 36 -11.37 9.60 -6.46
C SER A 36 -10.65 9.67 -5.11
N PHE A 37 -11.15 10.49 -4.17
CA PHE A 37 -10.65 10.44 -2.80
C PHE A 37 -10.83 9.05 -2.16
N ASP A 38 -11.92 8.35 -2.49
CA ASP A 38 -12.21 7.00 -1.97
C ASP A 38 -11.14 5.97 -2.35
N PHE A 39 -10.42 6.18 -3.44
CA PHE A 39 -9.27 5.33 -3.80
C PHE A 39 -8.16 5.41 -2.74
N PHE A 40 -7.88 6.61 -2.22
CA PHE A 40 -6.88 6.79 -1.16
C PHE A 40 -7.38 6.22 0.16
N VAL A 41 -8.69 6.31 0.45
CA VAL A 41 -9.33 5.65 1.59
C VAL A 41 -9.19 4.12 1.47
N ALA A 42 -9.40 3.56 0.29
CA ALA A 42 -9.21 2.12 0.07
C ALA A 42 -7.75 1.67 0.30
N ILE A 43 -6.77 2.49 -0.11
CA ILE A 43 -5.35 2.22 0.19
C ILE A 43 -5.10 2.27 1.70
N HIS A 44 -5.67 3.26 2.39
CA HIS A 44 -5.57 3.35 3.85
C HIS A 44 -6.06 2.08 4.52
N ASP A 45 -7.28 1.62 4.20
CA ASP A 45 -7.85 0.39 4.75
C ASP A 45 -6.99 -0.85 4.47
N PHE A 46 -6.40 -0.93 3.27
CA PHE A 46 -5.50 -2.01 2.89
C PHE A 46 -4.21 -2.00 3.73
N VAL A 47 -3.59 -0.83 3.89
CA VAL A 47 -2.37 -0.65 4.70
C VAL A 47 -2.66 -0.91 6.18
N GLU A 48 -3.76 -0.38 6.71
CA GLU A 48 -4.20 -0.60 8.09
C GLU A 48 -4.37 -2.09 8.38
N HIS A 49 -5.05 -2.83 7.49
CA HIS A 49 -5.19 -4.27 7.65
C HIS A 49 -3.84 -5.00 7.71
N ILE A 50 -2.85 -4.59 6.90
CA ILE A 50 -1.51 -5.18 6.95
C ILE A 50 -0.82 -4.89 8.28
N GLU A 51 -0.86 -3.64 8.76
CA GLU A 51 -0.19 -3.21 10.00
C GLU A 51 -0.81 -3.87 11.25
N LEU A 52 -2.14 -4.06 11.27
CA LEU A 52 -2.84 -4.74 12.35
C LEU A 52 -2.59 -6.26 12.39
N ASN A 53 -2.10 -6.85 11.30
CA ASN A 53 -1.82 -8.27 11.20
C ASN A 53 -0.30 -8.52 11.18
N SER A 54 0.27 -8.80 12.35
CA SER A 54 1.72 -9.02 12.53
C SER A 54 2.33 -10.03 11.55
N SER A 55 1.57 -11.05 11.16
CA SER A 55 1.97 -11.98 10.13
C SER A 55 2.22 -11.23 8.81
N LEU A 56 1.25 -10.47 8.30
CA LEU A 56 1.37 -9.75 7.03
C LEU A 56 2.53 -8.75 7.08
N ALA A 57 2.61 -7.93 8.13
CA ALA A 57 3.70 -6.99 8.31
C ALA A 57 5.09 -7.68 8.29
N SER A 58 5.21 -8.86 8.92
CA SER A 58 6.45 -9.64 8.88
C SER A 58 6.81 -10.11 7.46
N GLY A 59 5.81 -10.40 6.62
CA GLY A 59 5.96 -10.80 5.23
C GLY A 59 6.59 -9.72 4.34
N LEU A 60 6.47 -8.44 4.71
CA LEU A 60 7.04 -7.29 4.02
C LEU A 60 8.42 -6.87 4.54
N SER A 61 8.92 -7.53 5.59
CA SER A 61 10.19 -7.17 6.23
C SER A 61 11.37 -7.13 5.26
N SER A 62 12.22 -6.10 5.37
CA SER A 62 13.48 -5.98 4.64
C SER A 62 14.49 -7.09 4.98
N ARG A 63 14.26 -7.89 6.02
CA ARG A 63 15.17 -9.00 6.37
C ARG A 63 15.17 -10.09 5.31
N ALA A 64 14.04 -10.33 4.66
CA ALA A 64 13.93 -11.32 3.59
C ALA A 64 14.70 -10.87 2.34
N LYS A 65 15.54 -11.76 1.77
CA LYS A 65 16.32 -11.47 0.56
C LYS A 65 15.44 -11.06 -0.64
N PRO A 66 14.32 -11.76 -0.95
CA PRO A 66 13.45 -11.37 -2.06
C PRO A 66 12.88 -9.95 -1.89
N ASN A 67 12.55 -9.55 -0.66
CA ASN A 67 11.99 -8.22 -0.37
C ASN A 67 12.99 -7.10 -0.64
N ARG A 68 14.28 -7.36 -0.37
CA ARG A 68 15.37 -6.42 -0.68
C ARG A 68 15.59 -6.32 -2.18
N GLU A 69 15.68 -7.47 -2.87
CA GLU A 69 15.90 -7.52 -4.31
C GLU A 69 14.77 -6.83 -5.09
N GLN A 70 13.53 -6.94 -4.62
CA GLN A 70 12.34 -6.34 -5.23
C GLN A 70 11.99 -4.95 -4.68
N ASN A 71 12.78 -4.43 -3.73
CA ASN A 71 12.56 -3.15 -3.05
C ASN A 71 11.16 -3.00 -2.40
N ILE A 72 10.60 -4.10 -1.87
CA ILE A 72 9.28 -4.15 -1.23
C ILE A 72 9.13 -3.13 -0.09
N PRO A 73 10.12 -2.94 0.82
CA PRO A 73 9.97 -1.97 1.91
C PRO A 73 9.77 -0.53 1.43
N SER A 74 10.52 -0.11 0.39
CA SER A 74 10.38 1.24 -0.17
C SER A 74 9.03 1.43 -0.86
N LYS A 75 8.59 0.41 -1.61
CA LYS A 75 7.28 0.38 -2.27
C LYS A 75 6.14 0.50 -1.26
N TYR A 76 6.22 -0.27 -0.18
CA TYR A 76 5.23 -0.21 0.90
C TYR A 76 5.23 1.14 1.62
N ASN A 77 6.40 1.74 1.84
CA ASN A 77 6.49 3.07 2.44
C ASN A 77 5.74 4.16 1.64
N HIS A 78 5.68 4.05 0.31
CA HIS A 78 4.86 4.97 -0.48
C HIS A 78 3.36 4.84 -0.18
N LEU A 79 2.85 3.62 0.05
CA LEU A 79 1.47 3.41 0.49
C LEU A 79 1.26 3.92 1.93
N LYS A 80 2.26 3.75 2.80
CA LYS A 80 2.21 4.27 4.18
C LYS A 80 2.12 5.80 4.26
N GLN A 81 2.65 6.53 3.27
CA GLN A 81 2.47 7.98 3.21
C GLN A 81 0.99 8.36 3.06
N ILE A 82 0.23 7.61 2.24
CA ILE A 82 -1.23 7.81 2.10
C ILE A 82 -1.93 7.51 3.42
N TYR A 83 -1.60 6.38 4.05
CA TYR A 83 -2.15 5.98 5.34
C TYR A 83 -1.95 7.07 6.40
N GLN A 84 -0.69 7.52 6.61
CA GLN A 84 -0.38 8.58 7.57
C GLN A 84 -1.04 9.92 7.20
N GLY A 85 -1.07 10.25 5.91
CA GLY A 85 -1.68 11.49 5.43
C GLY A 85 -3.17 11.55 5.69
N LEU A 86 -3.90 10.44 5.56
CA LEU A 86 -5.32 10.37 5.86
C LEU A 86 -5.62 10.47 7.36
N GLU A 87 -4.80 9.82 8.19
CA GLU A 87 -4.84 10.00 9.64
C GLU A 87 -4.64 11.47 10.02
N ASP A 88 -3.71 12.16 9.35
CA ASP A 88 -3.41 13.58 9.59
C ASP A 88 -4.51 14.54 9.09
N VAL A 89 -5.24 14.17 8.03
CA VAL A 89 -6.42 14.93 7.54
C VAL A 89 -7.57 14.85 8.55
N ASN A 90 -7.74 13.70 9.20
CA ASN A 90 -8.83 13.45 10.15
C ASN A 90 -8.46 13.77 11.62
N GLY A 91 -7.18 14.03 11.90
CA GLY A 91 -6.65 14.33 13.22
C GLY A 91 -6.86 15.78 13.70
N GLN A 92 -6.40 16.06 14.92
CA GLN A 92 -6.53 17.38 15.53
C GLN A 92 -5.68 18.45 14.79
N PRO A 93 -6.23 19.66 14.58
CA PRO A 93 -5.47 20.76 14.03
C PRO A 93 -4.37 21.24 15.01
N GLY A 94 -3.25 21.74 14.49
CA GLY A 94 -2.18 22.36 15.29
C GLY A 94 -1.03 21.44 15.70
N VAL A 95 -1.05 20.16 15.33
CA VAL A 95 0.12 19.28 15.48
C VAL A 95 1.18 19.64 14.43
N ASP A 96 2.43 19.84 14.86
CA ASP A 96 3.56 19.95 13.93
C ASP A 96 3.87 18.57 13.35
N LEU A 97 3.53 18.40 12.07
CA LEU A 97 3.71 17.15 11.33
C LEU A 97 5.09 17.07 10.65
N GLY A 98 5.85 18.17 10.64
CA GLY A 98 7.01 18.34 9.77
C GLY A 98 6.62 18.52 8.29
N HIS A 99 7.56 19.04 7.49
CA HIS A 99 7.30 19.48 6.12
C HIS A 99 6.70 18.38 5.23
N THR A 100 7.28 17.17 5.24
CA THR A 100 6.83 16.08 4.35
C THR A 100 5.42 15.61 4.66
N ARG A 101 5.07 15.36 5.92
CA ARG A 101 3.71 14.91 6.28
C ARG A 101 2.68 16.00 6.08
N TYR A 102 3.04 17.25 6.38
CA TYR A 102 2.18 18.40 6.09
C TYR A 102 1.83 18.48 4.60
N MET A 103 2.82 18.36 3.71
CA MET A 103 2.58 18.38 2.26
C MET A 103 1.65 17.26 1.81
N VAL A 104 1.84 16.04 2.32
CA VAL A 104 0.96 14.91 2.00
C VAL A 104 -0.48 15.17 2.47
N ARG A 105 -0.66 15.65 3.70
CA ARG A 105 -1.98 16.04 4.24
C ARG A 105 -2.66 17.06 3.34
N VAL A 106 -1.96 18.12 2.93
CA VAL A 106 -2.51 19.17 2.07
C VAL A 106 -2.93 18.62 0.70
N GLU A 107 -2.11 17.76 0.09
CA GLU A 107 -2.46 17.16 -1.20
C GLU A 107 -3.70 16.25 -1.12
N LEU A 108 -3.84 15.48 -0.03
CA LEU A 108 -5.02 14.64 0.17
C LEU A 108 -6.28 15.45 0.49
N ASP A 109 -6.15 16.53 1.27
CA ASP A 109 -7.27 17.44 1.57
C ASP A 109 -7.79 18.15 0.31
N ARG A 110 -6.88 18.54 -0.60
CA ARG A 110 -7.28 19.06 -1.93
C ARG A 110 -8.08 18.05 -2.73
N ILE A 111 -7.62 16.79 -2.79
CA ILE A 111 -8.34 15.71 -3.47
C ILE A 111 -9.72 15.49 -2.84
N LYS A 112 -9.82 15.51 -1.50
CA LYS A 112 -11.09 15.42 -0.75
C LYS A 112 -12.07 16.53 -1.16
N ASN A 113 -11.56 17.74 -1.34
CA ASN A 113 -12.31 18.91 -1.76
C ASN A 113 -12.52 18.99 -3.29
N LYS A 114 -12.28 17.90 -4.03
CA LYS A 114 -12.41 17.77 -5.49
C LYS A 114 -11.47 18.69 -6.29
N ASP A 115 -10.44 19.23 -5.66
CA ASP A 115 -9.34 19.92 -6.33
C ASP A 115 -8.31 18.89 -6.81
N VAL A 116 -8.70 18.18 -7.87
CA VAL A 116 -7.92 17.15 -8.54
C VAL A 116 -7.34 17.73 -9.82
N SER A 117 -6.06 18.12 -9.77
CA SER A 117 -5.32 18.62 -10.93
C SER A 117 -4.07 17.79 -11.17
N GLU A 118 -3.52 17.87 -12.39
CA GLU A 118 -2.24 17.25 -12.74
C GLU A 118 -1.04 17.83 -11.96
N SER A 119 -1.25 18.94 -11.25
CA SER A 119 -0.28 19.52 -10.32
C SER A 119 -0.25 18.82 -8.96
N ASN A 120 -1.31 18.08 -8.59
CA ASN A 120 -1.35 17.28 -7.36
C ASN A 120 -0.55 15.99 -7.57
N SER A 121 0.51 15.82 -6.78
CA SER A 121 1.49 14.75 -6.98
C SER A 121 0.91 13.37 -6.70
N PHE A 122 -0.02 13.26 -5.74
CA PHE A 122 -0.70 12.01 -5.39
C PHE A 122 -1.73 11.62 -6.45
N TRP A 123 -2.49 12.60 -6.92
CA TRP A 123 -3.45 12.38 -8.00
C TRP A 123 -2.76 11.86 -9.26
N LYS A 124 -1.63 12.46 -9.62
CA LYS A 124 -0.80 12.04 -10.76
C LYS A 124 -0.22 10.63 -10.57
N LYS A 125 0.09 10.25 -9.33
CA LYS A 125 0.68 8.94 -8.98
C LYS A 125 -0.36 7.86 -8.65
N ARG A 126 -1.66 8.12 -8.81
CA ARG A 126 -2.72 7.14 -8.47
C ARG A 126 -2.51 5.75 -9.10
N GLU A 127 -2.13 5.69 -10.37
CA GLU A 127 -1.87 4.42 -11.07
C GLU A 127 -0.58 3.75 -10.57
N LEU A 128 0.41 4.54 -10.18
CA LEU A 128 1.59 4.01 -9.49
C LEU A 128 1.16 3.38 -8.16
N PHE A 129 0.33 4.03 -7.35
CA PHE A 129 -0.13 3.47 -6.09
C PHE A 129 -0.97 2.20 -6.27
N ARG A 130 -1.79 2.14 -7.33
CA ARG A 130 -2.53 0.92 -7.71
C ARG A 130 -1.58 -0.23 -7.98
N LYS A 131 -0.56 -0.01 -8.83
CA LYS A 131 0.49 -0.99 -9.13
C LYS A 131 1.28 -1.40 -7.89
N LEU A 132 1.63 -0.46 -7.02
CA LEU A 132 2.32 -0.78 -5.78
C LEU A 132 1.45 -1.66 -4.87
N THR A 133 0.14 -1.44 -4.84
CA THR A 133 -0.80 -2.28 -4.08
C THR A 133 -0.81 -3.71 -4.62
N GLU A 134 -0.80 -3.89 -5.95
CA GLU A 134 -0.67 -5.21 -6.60
C GLU A 134 0.62 -5.91 -6.19
N GLU A 135 1.78 -5.25 -6.33
CA GLU A 135 3.08 -5.84 -6.01
C GLU A 135 3.21 -6.23 -4.52
N ILE A 136 2.62 -5.44 -3.62
CA ILE A 136 2.57 -5.75 -2.19
C ILE A 136 1.62 -6.92 -1.92
N TYR A 137 0.45 -6.95 -2.56
CA TYR A 137 -0.50 -8.04 -2.41
C TYR A 137 0.06 -9.37 -2.92
N GLU A 138 0.64 -9.42 -4.13
CA GLU A 138 1.30 -10.61 -4.68
C GLU A 138 2.38 -11.14 -3.74
N ARG A 139 3.13 -10.23 -3.11
CA ARG A 139 4.17 -10.63 -2.16
C ARG A 139 3.60 -11.29 -0.90
N LEU A 140 2.44 -10.84 -0.44
CA LEU A 140 1.74 -11.33 0.75
C LEU A 140 0.87 -12.56 0.46
N SER A 141 0.44 -12.73 -0.80
CA SER A 141 -0.42 -13.80 -1.28
C SER A 141 0.30 -14.57 -2.41
N PRO A 142 1.30 -15.41 -2.10
CA PRO A 142 2.11 -16.10 -3.11
C PRO A 142 1.34 -17.13 -3.95
N ASP A 143 0.07 -17.39 -3.63
CA ASP A 143 -0.82 -18.24 -4.43
C ASP A 143 -1.57 -17.44 -5.51
N TYR A 144 -1.41 -16.12 -5.56
CA TYR A 144 -2.06 -15.28 -6.56
C TYR A 144 -1.30 -15.38 -7.88
N VAL A 145 -1.98 -15.92 -8.90
CA VAL A 145 -1.52 -15.89 -10.29
C VAL A 145 -2.32 -14.80 -10.97
N ALA A 146 -1.64 -13.73 -11.38
CA ALA A 146 -2.21 -12.63 -12.18
C ALA A 146 -2.65 -13.12 -13.57
#